data_AF-A0A9X2V917-F1
#
_entry.id   AF-A0A9X2V917-F1
#
_cell.length_a   1.000
_cell.length_b   1.000
_cell.length_c   1.000
_cell.angle_alpha   90.00
_cell.angle_beta   90.00
_cell.angle_gamma   90.00
#
_symmetry.space_group_name_H-M   'P 1'
#
loop_
_entity.id
_entity.type
_entity.pdbx_description
1 polymer ?
#
loop_
_entity_poly.entity_id
_entity_poly.type
_entity_poly.pdbx_seq_one_letter_code
_entity_poly.pdbx_strand_id
1 'polypeptide(L)'
;MTEAPSYTDIDTLADRLRDVPYESILRTIGRVAERKGIEAYAVGGMVRDVLLGRSTTDLDFVTVGPETGIALAEAVGEALGGRTAHVYPKFGTAALRIPAADALPDDHPDDALVLEFVAARKESYRSDSRKPEVEAGTLEDDQYRRDFTVNAMAIHLTPDRFGVLLDPFDGRRDLERQTIDTPLDPADTFEDDPLRMIRAARFATQLEFRVSDRVFDAMGAQAHRVEILSQERITEELHKMLEADTPSIGFKILEASGVLAHVMPEIQRLKGVDVVNGRDHKDNFYHTLEVLDNVAERTSDRPGAETRWLRWAALLHDIAKPKTKRFDPEDGWTFHGHEDVGARMVPELFRKWRLPTDERLDYVQTLVRLHLRPIALADEKVTDSAVRRLLYEAGDDIDDLMTLVRSDVTSNNPDRRRRYQRAFDRVEEKMRAVEEKDRLRNFEPPVDGYEIMETLGIEEGVAVGIAKTWIREAILDGEIPNEHDAAYDHLMAIKDEALRRGALFEAMQDRLDGPENRALGAIKEVVFEDPDLPDDREAALAYLDAVKTEMLTADDEGSSDN
;
A
#
# COMPACT_ATOMS: atom_id res chain seq x y z
N MET A 1 30.88 -10.86 9.69
CA MET A 1 30.20 -11.98 10.37
C MET A 1 30.10 -11.59 11.83
N THR A 2 29.04 -10.88 12.20
CA THR A 2 28.60 -10.77 13.59
C THR A 2 28.34 -12.20 14.07
N GLU A 3 28.93 -12.61 15.19
CA GLU A 3 28.63 -13.90 15.80
C GLU A 3 27.12 -13.97 16.04
N ALA A 4 26.48 -15.06 15.59
CA ALA A 4 25.08 -15.28 15.90
C ALA A 4 24.93 -15.35 17.43
N PRO A 5 23.96 -14.64 18.03
CA PRO A 5 23.76 -14.67 19.47
C PRO A 5 23.48 -16.10 19.95
N SER A 6 24.27 -16.59 20.90
CA SER A 6 23.98 -17.85 21.60
C SER A 6 22.80 -17.64 22.54
N TYR A 7 21.78 -18.48 22.41
CA TYR A 7 20.61 -18.49 23.29
C TYR A 7 20.64 -19.66 24.28
N THR A 8 21.50 -20.65 24.04
CA THR A 8 21.48 -21.96 24.71
C THR A 8 21.80 -21.87 26.21
N ASP A 9 22.55 -20.86 26.64
CA ASP A 9 22.95 -20.67 28.05
C ASP A 9 22.02 -19.73 28.84
N ILE A 10 20.86 -19.36 28.26
CA ILE A 10 19.92 -18.43 28.90
C ILE A 10 18.87 -19.21 29.68
N ASP A 11 19.03 -19.30 31.00
CA ASP A 11 18.05 -19.93 31.91
C ASP A 11 16.99 -18.95 32.43
N THR A 12 17.23 -17.65 32.25
CA THR A 12 16.30 -16.59 32.67
C THR A 12 16.35 -15.39 31.72
N LEU A 13 15.19 -14.79 31.48
CA LEU A 13 15.01 -13.55 30.73
C LEU A 13 14.82 -12.32 31.63
N ALA A 14 14.99 -12.46 32.95
CA ALA A 14 14.75 -11.37 33.90
C ALA A 14 15.51 -10.06 33.57
N ASP A 15 16.73 -10.16 33.05
CA ASP A 15 17.52 -8.99 32.66
C ASP A 15 17.03 -8.37 31.36
N ARG A 16 16.75 -9.20 30.33
CA ARG A 16 16.21 -8.72 29.04
C ARG A 16 14.82 -8.12 29.18
N LEU A 17 14.03 -8.61 30.13
CA LEU A 17 12.71 -8.05 30.44
C LEU A 17 12.79 -6.63 31.01
N ARG A 18 13.94 -6.16 31.51
CA ARG A 18 14.07 -4.77 31.98
C ARG A 18 14.06 -3.76 30.85
N ASP A 19 14.38 -4.22 29.65
CA ASP A 19 14.50 -3.36 28.47
C ASP A 19 13.19 -3.27 27.67
N VAL A 20 12.16 -4.07 28.01
CA VAL A 20 10.85 -3.98 27.37
C VAL A 20 9.96 -2.93 28.04
N PRO A 21 9.15 -2.18 27.27
CA PRO A 21 8.34 -1.07 27.81
C PRO A 21 7.28 -1.53 28.83
N TYR A 22 6.85 -2.79 28.77
CA TYR A 22 5.80 -3.37 29.61
C TYR A 22 6.30 -4.21 30.80
N GLU A 23 7.59 -4.11 31.19
CA GLU A 23 8.14 -4.86 32.34
C GLU A 23 7.29 -4.69 33.62
N SER A 24 6.93 -3.45 33.93
CA SER A 24 6.18 -3.10 35.13
C SER A 24 4.80 -3.80 35.18
N ILE A 25 4.20 -4.01 34.01
CA ILE A 25 2.93 -4.72 33.83
C ILE A 25 3.14 -6.21 34.09
N LEU A 26 4.19 -6.83 33.53
CA LEU A 26 4.54 -8.23 33.79
C LEU A 26 4.76 -8.50 35.27
N ARG A 27 5.50 -7.61 35.96
CA ARG A 27 5.70 -7.69 37.41
C ARG A 27 4.41 -7.51 38.21
N THR A 28 3.46 -6.73 37.69
CA THR A 28 2.15 -6.56 38.32
C THR A 28 1.32 -7.83 38.17
N ILE A 29 1.28 -8.43 36.98
CA ILE A 29 0.65 -9.73 36.72
C ILE A 29 1.22 -10.79 37.66
N GLY A 30 2.55 -10.89 37.74
CA GLY A 30 3.25 -11.80 38.65
C GLY A 30 2.82 -11.70 40.11
N ARG A 31 2.76 -10.48 40.64
CA ARG A 31 2.31 -10.21 42.02
C ARG A 31 0.83 -10.52 42.22
N VAL A 32 -0.02 -10.28 41.22
CA VAL A 32 -1.45 -10.63 41.28
C VAL A 32 -1.62 -12.15 41.29
N ALA A 33 -0.90 -12.85 40.41
CA ALA A 33 -0.92 -14.30 40.30
C ALA A 33 -0.50 -14.96 41.62
N GLU A 34 0.60 -14.50 42.23
CA GLU A 34 1.06 -14.98 43.54
C GLU A 34 0.00 -14.78 44.64
N ARG A 35 -0.62 -13.59 44.73
CA ARG A 35 -1.69 -13.33 45.72
C ARG A 35 -2.92 -14.21 45.53
N LYS A 36 -3.23 -14.57 44.29
CA LYS A 36 -4.37 -15.45 43.94
C LYS A 36 -4.02 -16.94 44.02
N GLY A 37 -2.75 -17.29 44.25
CA GLY A 37 -2.27 -18.67 44.21
C GLY A 37 -2.38 -19.29 42.82
N ILE A 38 -2.27 -18.47 41.76
CA ILE A 38 -2.33 -18.90 40.37
C ILE A 38 -0.91 -18.97 39.82
N GLU A 39 -0.55 -20.11 39.23
CA GLU A 39 0.69 -20.22 38.46
C GLU A 39 0.45 -19.64 37.06
N ALA A 40 1.30 -18.69 36.64
CA ALA A 40 1.10 -17.89 35.44
C ALA A 40 2.41 -17.71 34.66
N TYR A 41 2.31 -17.80 33.35
CA TYR A 41 3.43 -17.73 32.41
C TYR A 41 3.12 -16.77 31.28
N ALA A 42 4.12 -16.02 30.84
CA ALA A 42 4.09 -15.40 29.51
C ALA A 42 4.60 -16.42 28.48
N VAL A 43 3.98 -16.49 27.32
CA VAL A 43 4.20 -17.57 26.34
C VAL A 43 4.23 -17.03 24.91
N GLY A 44 4.59 -17.88 23.95
CA GLY A 44 4.35 -17.56 22.54
C GLY A 44 5.33 -16.56 21.94
N GLY A 45 4.81 -15.71 21.05
CA GLY A 45 5.60 -14.75 20.27
C GLY A 45 6.38 -13.78 21.15
N MET A 46 5.81 -13.35 22.28
CA MET A 46 6.49 -12.47 23.23
C MET A 46 7.83 -13.04 23.71
N VAL A 47 7.88 -14.32 24.09
CA VAL A 47 9.12 -14.92 24.62
C VAL A 47 10.19 -14.98 23.53
N ARG A 48 9.78 -15.37 22.31
CA ARG A 48 10.64 -15.36 21.13
C ARG A 48 11.18 -13.96 20.83
N ASP A 49 10.32 -12.96 20.84
CA ASP A 49 10.68 -11.59 20.44
C ASP A 49 11.62 -10.95 21.48
N VAL A 50 11.41 -11.18 22.78
CA VAL A 50 12.36 -10.79 23.84
C VAL A 50 13.74 -11.43 23.65
N LEU A 51 13.79 -12.70 23.24
CA LEU A 51 15.06 -13.37 22.89
C LEU A 51 15.71 -12.74 21.65
N LEU A 52 14.93 -12.31 20.67
CA LEU A 52 15.42 -11.61 19.48
C LEU A 52 15.75 -10.12 19.73
N GLY A 53 15.50 -9.59 20.94
CA GLY A 53 15.70 -8.17 21.26
C GLY A 53 14.63 -7.27 20.63
N ARG A 54 13.44 -7.80 20.37
CA ARG A 54 12.27 -7.12 19.82
C ARG A 54 11.19 -7.01 20.90
N SER A 55 10.38 -5.96 20.85
CA SER A 55 9.16 -5.82 21.66
C SER A 55 7.92 -6.18 20.84
N THR A 56 6.86 -6.61 21.51
CA THR A 56 5.54 -6.89 20.91
C THR A 56 4.45 -6.22 21.71
N THR A 57 3.32 -5.92 21.07
CA THR A 57 2.14 -5.33 21.71
C THR A 57 1.03 -6.35 21.99
N ASP A 58 1.16 -7.57 21.46
CA ASP A 58 0.29 -8.69 21.79
C ASP A 58 1.01 -9.62 22.78
N LEU A 59 0.56 -9.63 24.04
CA LEU A 59 1.12 -10.42 25.13
C LEU A 59 0.20 -11.56 25.54
N ASP A 60 0.66 -12.79 25.31
CA ASP A 60 -0.07 -14.01 25.66
C ASP A 60 0.34 -14.55 27.02
N PHE A 61 -0.64 -14.90 27.84
CA PHE A 61 -0.47 -15.45 29.17
C PHE A 61 -1.22 -16.77 29.34
N VAL A 62 -0.52 -17.79 29.83
CA VAL A 62 -1.09 -19.08 30.19
C VAL A 62 -1.09 -19.24 31.71
N THR A 63 -2.22 -19.67 32.26
CA THR A 63 -2.37 -19.96 33.69
C THR A 63 -2.71 -21.43 33.92
N VAL A 64 -2.23 -22.01 35.02
CA VAL A 64 -2.48 -23.44 35.33
C VAL A 64 -3.71 -23.58 36.21
N GLY A 65 -4.69 -24.36 35.73
CA GLY A 65 -5.93 -24.68 36.43
C GLY A 65 -7.18 -24.14 35.72
N PRO A 66 -8.36 -24.77 35.90
CA PRO A 66 -9.59 -24.34 35.24
C PRO A 66 -10.00 -22.93 35.70
N GLU A 67 -10.54 -22.14 34.77
CA GLU A 67 -11.05 -20.77 34.98
C GLU A 67 -10.01 -19.74 35.48
N THR A 68 -8.75 -20.16 35.69
CA THR A 68 -7.69 -19.30 36.23
C THR A 68 -7.31 -18.15 35.30
N GLY A 69 -7.43 -18.32 33.98
CA GLY A 69 -7.10 -17.27 33.01
C GLY A 69 -8.02 -16.07 33.13
N ILE A 70 -9.33 -16.31 33.21
CA ILE A 70 -10.35 -15.27 33.41
C ILE A 70 -10.17 -14.62 34.78
N ALA A 71 -10.02 -15.43 35.83
CA ALA A 71 -9.84 -14.93 37.19
C ALA A 71 -8.59 -14.05 37.35
N LEU A 72 -7.49 -14.40 36.66
CA LEU A 72 -6.29 -13.60 36.65
C LEU A 72 -6.49 -12.30 35.86
N ALA A 73 -7.11 -12.36 34.68
CA ALA A 73 -7.38 -11.17 33.86
C ALA A 73 -8.22 -10.13 34.62
N GLU A 74 -9.30 -10.53 35.28
CA GLU A 74 -10.14 -9.63 36.08
C GLU A 74 -9.33 -8.97 37.21
N ALA A 75 -8.56 -9.78 37.95
CA ALA A 75 -7.74 -9.28 39.06
C ALA A 75 -6.58 -8.37 38.61
N VAL A 76 -6.02 -8.61 37.43
CA VAL A 76 -5.02 -7.75 36.80
C VAL A 76 -5.65 -6.44 36.36
N GLY A 77 -6.85 -6.48 35.76
CA GLY A 77 -7.61 -5.28 35.37
C GLY A 77 -7.87 -4.36 36.56
N GLU A 78 -8.31 -4.92 37.69
CA GLU A 78 -8.44 -4.20 38.96
C GLU A 78 -7.13 -3.55 39.40
N ALA A 79 -6.02 -4.30 39.38
CA ALA A 79 -4.71 -3.83 39.81
C ALA A 79 -4.11 -2.74 38.88
N LEU A 80 -4.52 -2.70 37.61
CA LEU A 80 -4.07 -1.74 36.60
C LEU A 80 -5.00 -0.52 36.47
N GLY A 81 -5.67 -0.14 37.56
CA GLY A 81 -6.51 1.05 37.64
C GLY A 81 -8.00 0.80 37.39
N GLY A 82 -8.51 -0.40 37.70
CA GLY A 82 -9.93 -0.72 37.55
C GLY A 82 -10.37 -0.97 36.10
N ARG A 83 -9.45 -1.44 35.25
CA ARG A 83 -9.74 -1.81 33.85
C ARG A 83 -10.62 -3.05 33.81
N THR A 84 -11.56 -3.09 32.88
CA THR A 84 -12.47 -4.23 32.72
C THR A 84 -11.87 -5.23 31.73
N ALA A 85 -11.77 -6.50 32.15
CA ALA A 85 -11.39 -7.59 31.26
C ALA A 85 -12.55 -7.99 30.33
N HIS A 86 -12.28 -8.11 29.04
CA HIS A 86 -13.22 -8.64 28.07
C HIS A 86 -13.16 -10.16 28.08
N VAL A 87 -14.18 -10.80 28.63
CA VAL A 87 -14.23 -12.26 28.77
C VAL A 87 -14.90 -12.91 27.56
N TYR A 88 -14.32 -13.99 27.07
CA TYR A 88 -14.85 -14.83 26.00
C TYR A 88 -15.12 -16.24 26.53
N PRO A 89 -16.28 -16.48 27.20
CA PRO A 89 -16.54 -17.73 27.92
C PRO A 89 -16.48 -18.98 27.05
N LYS A 90 -16.85 -18.84 25.76
CA LYS A 90 -16.83 -19.95 24.80
C LYS A 90 -15.43 -20.51 24.53
N PHE A 91 -14.40 -19.67 24.67
CA PHE A 91 -13.01 -20.03 24.40
C PHE A 91 -12.17 -20.16 25.68
N GLY A 92 -12.75 -19.82 26.84
CA GLY A 92 -12.04 -19.81 28.12
C GLY A 92 -10.93 -18.76 28.17
N THR A 93 -11.05 -17.69 27.39
CA THR A 93 -10.06 -16.61 27.30
C THR A 93 -10.61 -15.29 27.82
N ALA A 94 -9.71 -14.41 28.25
CA ALA A 94 -10.02 -13.03 28.59
C ALA A 94 -8.93 -12.09 28.06
N ALA A 95 -9.31 -10.90 27.62
CA ALA A 95 -8.38 -9.91 27.11
C ALA A 95 -8.48 -8.58 27.86
N LEU A 96 -7.35 -7.91 28.08
CA LEU A 96 -7.26 -6.54 28.56
C LEU A 96 -6.56 -5.69 27.50
N ARG A 97 -7.15 -4.54 27.17
CA ARG A 97 -6.54 -3.56 26.27
C ARG A 97 -6.10 -2.34 27.08
N ILE A 98 -4.81 -2.04 27.04
CA ILE A 98 -4.20 -0.92 27.74
C ILE A 98 -3.80 0.11 26.68
N PRO A 99 -4.35 1.34 26.70
CA PRO A 99 -3.98 2.38 25.75
C PRO A 99 -2.46 2.60 25.70
N ALA A 100 -1.91 2.86 24.50
CA ALA A 100 -0.48 3.01 24.31
C ALA A 100 0.13 4.08 25.24
N ALA A 101 -0.56 5.21 25.43
CA ALA A 101 -0.14 6.29 26.33
C ALA A 101 0.10 5.86 27.80
N ASP A 102 -0.47 4.73 28.22
CA ASP A 102 -0.33 4.20 29.59
C ASP A 102 0.76 3.11 29.71
N ALA A 103 1.27 2.57 28.60
CA ALA A 103 2.06 1.33 28.60
C ALA A 103 3.22 1.26 27.59
N LEU A 104 3.25 2.14 26.60
CA LEU A 104 4.21 2.14 25.49
C LEU A 104 4.85 3.53 25.34
N PRO A 105 6.01 3.65 24.68
CA PRO A 105 6.61 4.94 24.32
C PRO A 105 5.67 5.80 23.46
N ASP A 106 5.81 7.13 23.53
CA ASP A 106 4.94 8.10 22.83
C ASP A 106 4.99 7.94 21.29
N ASP A 107 6.07 7.38 20.75
CA ASP A 107 6.31 7.15 19.32
C ASP A 107 5.99 5.73 18.85
N HIS A 108 5.36 4.90 19.69
CA HIS A 108 4.99 3.54 19.32
C HIS A 108 3.87 3.53 18.25
N PRO A 109 3.96 2.71 17.18
CA PRO A 109 2.99 2.71 16.09
C PRO A 109 1.62 2.14 16.47
N ASP A 110 1.57 1.25 17.46
CA ASP A 110 0.32 0.66 17.95
C ASP A 110 -0.41 1.58 18.94
N ASP A 111 -1.74 1.54 18.92
CA ASP A 111 -2.62 2.34 19.75
C ASP A 111 -2.87 1.74 21.15
N ALA A 112 -2.52 0.47 21.36
CA ALA A 112 -2.66 -0.20 22.65
C ALA A 112 -1.74 -1.42 22.82
N LEU A 113 -1.45 -1.74 24.07
CA LEU A 113 -0.93 -3.03 24.51
C LEU A 113 -2.09 -3.98 24.83
N VAL A 114 -2.11 -5.16 24.21
CA VAL A 114 -3.13 -6.18 24.42
C VAL A 114 -2.57 -7.31 25.27
N LEU A 115 -3.27 -7.65 26.35
CA LEU A 115 -2.95 -8.76 27.25
C LEU A 115 -4.01 -9.84 27.09
N GLU A 116 -3.64 -11.02 26.60
CA GLU A 116 -4.55 -12.15 26.46
C GLU A 116 -4.23 -13.23 27.50
N PHE A 117 -5.25 -13.67 28.24
CA PHE A 117 -5.14 -14.67 29.29
C PHE A 117 -5.95 -15.91 28.92
N VAL A 118 -5.31 -17.08 28.99
CA VAL A 118 -5.93 -18.37 28.73
C VAL A 118 -5.52 -19.39 29.80
N ALA A 119 -6.46 -20.23 30.21
CA ALA A 119 -6.13 -21.37 31.06
C ALA A 119 -5.47 -22.48 30.23
N ALA A 120 -4.44 -23.11 30.78
CA ALA A 120 -3.75 -24.24 30.16
C ALA A 120 -4.74 -25.37 29.88
N ARG A 121 -4.66 -25.91 28.66
CA ARG A 121 -5.63 -26.87 28.15
C ARG A 121 -4.97 -27.92 27.28
N LYS A 122 -5.53 -29.11 27.35
CA LYS A 122 -5.24 -30.21 26.44
C LYS A 122 -6.28 -30.23 25.33
N GLU A 123 -5.83 -30.42 24.10
CA GLU A 123 -6.69 -30.49 22.92
C GLU A 123 -6.59 -31.88 22.29
N SER A 124 -7.73 -32.45 21.90
CA SER A 124 -7.79 -33.65 21.08
C SER A 124 -8.57 -33.36 19.80
N TYR A 125 -8.00 -33.72 18.66
CA TYR A 125 -8.55 -33.44 17.34
C TYR A 125 -9.18 -34.70 16.74
N ARG A 126 -10.29 -34.54 16.01
CA ARG A 126 -10.84 -35.61 15.16
C ARG A 126 -10.36 -35.36 13.74
N SER A 127 -9.98 -36.40 13.01
CA SER A 127 -9.38 -36.29 11.68
C SER A 127 -10.28 -35.58 10.64
N ASP A 128 -11.59 -35.53 10.87
CA ASP A 128 -12.59 -34.88 10.02
C ASP A 128 -13.10 -33.52 10.55
N SER A 129 -12.71 -33.11 11.75
CA SER A 129 -13.19 -31.89 12.40
C SER A 129 -12.06 -31.00 12.86
N ARG A 130 -12.15 -29.73 12.47
CA ARG A 130 -11.20 -28.69 12.90
C ARG A 130 -11.33 -28.28 14.37
N LYS A 131 -12.47 -28.55 15.00
CA LYS A 131 -12.70 -28.13 16.39
C LYS A 131 -12.17 -29.21 17.32
N PRO A 132 -11.16 -28.92 18.16
CA PRO A 132 -10.72 -29.88 19.16
C PRO A 132 -11.72 -30.00 20.29
N GLU A 133 -11.73 -31.16 20.95
CA GLU A 133 -12.28 -31.29 22.30
C GLU A 133 -11.23 -30.76 23.30
N VAL A 134 -11.68 -29.97 24.28
CA VAL A 134 -10.81 -29.19 25.17
C VAL A 134 -11.01 -29.65 26.61
N GLU A 135 -9.92 -30.00 27.30
CA GLU A 135 -9.89 -30.37 28.72
C GLU A 135 -8.87 -29.52 29.48
N ALA A 136 -9.01 -29.39 30.80
CA ALA A 136 -8.02 -28.71 31.63
C ALA A 136 -6.67 -29.45 31.57
N GLY A 137 -5.59 -28.70 31.31
CA GLY A 137 -4.27 -29.27 31.07
C GLY A 137 -3.18 -28.63 31.92
N THR A 138 -1.97 -29.19 31.80
CA THR A 138 -0.74 -28.61 32.34
C THR A 138 -0.16 -27.56 31.39
N LEU A 139 0.83 -26.77 31.84
CA LEU A 139 1.60 -25.91 30.93
C LEU A 139 2.22 -26.73 29.80
N GLU A 140 2.74 -27.92 30.12
CA GLU A 140 3.35 -28.81 29.14
C GLU A 140 2.35 -29.20 28.05
N ASP A 141 1.12 -29.58 28.43
CA ASP A 141 0.03 -29.87 27.47
C ASP A 141 -0.27 -28.67 26.55
N ASP A 142 -0.24 -27.44 27.08
CA ASP A 142 -0.42 -26.22 26.26
C ASP A 142 0.77 -25.98 25.31
N GLN A 143 1.99 -26.30 25.73
CA GLN A 143 3.17 -26.12 24.90
C GLN A 143 3.23 -27.18 23.78
N TYR A 144 2.82 -28.42 24.03
CA TYR A 144 2.78 -29.51 23.02
C TYR A 144 1.85 -29.18 21.84
N ARG A 145 0.74 -28.49 22.09
CA ARG A 145 -0.24 -28.15 21.04
C ARG A 145 0.14 -26.91 20.23
N ARG A 146 1.27 -26.25 20.52
CA ARG A 146 1.70 -25.04 19.78
C ARG A 146 2.26 -25.38 18.42
N ASP A 147 2.38 -24.36 17.57
CA ASP A 147 2.74 -24.54 16.18
C ASP A 147 4.24 -24.82 15.99
N PHE A 148 5.11 -24.02 16.61
CA PHE A 148 6.56 -24.11 16.42
C PHE A 148 7.32 -24.05 17.74
N THR A 149 8.48 -24.71 17.80
CA THR A 149 9.39 -24.76 18.96
C THR A 149 9.72 -23.36 19.47
N VAL A 150 10.04 -22.45 18.55
CA VAL A 150 10.34 -21.03 18.84
C VAL A 150 9.16 -20.27 19.47
N ASN A 151 7.93 -20.75 19.33
CA ASN A 151 6.73 -20.17 19.95
C ASN A 151 6.21 -21.02 21.13
N ALA A 152 6.85 -22.15 21.42
CA ALA A 152 6.46 -23.08 22.48
C ALA A 152 7.19 -22.84 23.81
N MET A 153 8.02 -21.80 23.88
CA MET A 153 8.69 -21.37 25.12
C MET A 153 7.75 -20.58 26.05
N ALA A 154 8.07 -20.59 27.34
CA ALA A 154 7.35 -19.88 28.38
C ALA A 154 8.30 -19.21 29.37
N ILE A 155 7.90 -18.08 29.95
CA ILE A 155 8.58 -17.46 31.09
C ILE A 155 7.69 -17.41 32.31
N HIS A 156 8.24 -17.75 33.47
CA HIS A 156 7.51 -17.71 34.74
C HIS A 156 7.30 -16.26 35.20
N LEU A 157 6.10 -15.93 35.70
CA LEU A 157 5.76 -14.56 36.11
C LEU A 157 5.75 -14.32 37.62
N THR A 158 5.63 -15.34 38.47
CA THR A 158 5.63 -15.10 39.93
C THR A 158 6.96 -14.50 40.42
N PRO A 159 6.95 -13.65 41.47
CA PRO A 159 8.14 -12.88 41.86
C PRO A 159 9.37 -13.71 42.21
N ASP A 160 9.21 -14.89 42.80
CA ASP A 160 10.28 -15.82 43.19
C ASP A 160 11.01 -16.45 41.99
N ARG A 161 10.31 -16.62 40.87
CA ARG A 161 10.80 -17.26 39.64
C ARG A 161 10.73 -16.33 38.42
N PHE A 162 10.57 -15.03 38.63
CA PHE A 162 10.29 -14.09 37.54
C PHE A 162 11.36 -14.17 36.45
N GLY A 163 10.91 -14.41 35.21
CA GLY A 163 11.77 -14.51 34.04
C GLY A 163 12.43 -15.87 33.83
N VAL A 164 12.28 -16.85 34.73
CA VAL A 164 12.78 -18.23 34.50
C VAL A 164 12.18 -18.77 33.20
N LEU A 165 13.04 -19.20 32.28
CA LEU A 165 12.67 -19.65 30.95
C LEU A 165 12.43 -21.16 30.94
N LEU A 166 11.28 -21.57 30.41
CA LEU A 166 10.91 -22.97 30.17
C LEU A 166 10.89 -23.22 28.67
N ASP A 167 11.77 -24.11 28.22
CA ASP A 167 11.96 -24.46 26.81
C ASP A 167 12.07 -25.98 26.64
N PRO A 168 10.95 -26.72 26.70
CA PRO A 168 10.97 -28.18 26.63
C PRO A 168 11.27 -28.74 25.23
N PHE A 169 11.26 -27.91 24.18
CA PHE A 169 11.37 -28.32 22.78
C PHE A 169 12.56 -27.70 22.05
N ASP A 170 13.59 -27.25 22.78
CA ASP A 170 14.81 -26.64 22.23
C ASP A 170 14.55 -25.42 21.30
N GLY A 171 13.50 -24.63 21.57
CA GLY A 171 13.16 -23.42 20.83
C GLY A 171 14.28 -22.38 20.83
N ARG A 172 15.08 -22.29 21.90
CA ARG A 172 16.31 -21.46 21.93
C ARG A 172 17.32 -21.88 20.88
N ARG A 173 17.50 -23.18 20.70
CA ARG A 173 18.43 -23.75 19.73
C ARG A 173 17.94 -23.53 18.31
N ASP A 174 16.63 -23.62 18.10
CA ASP A 174 16.03 -23.34 16.79
C ASP A 174 16.09 -21.85 16.44
N LEU A 175 15.98 -20.94 17.42
CA LEU A 175 16.28 -19.52 17.24
C LEU A 175 17.74 -19.29 16.83
N GLU A 176 18.69 -19.93 17.52
CA GLU A 176 20.12 -19.83 17.21
C GLU A 176 20.43 -20.36 15.80
N ARG A 177 19.74 -21.42 15.38
CA ARG A 177 19.84 -22.02 14.04
C ARG A 177 19.00 -21.33 12.97
N GLN A 178 18.27 -20.29 13.33
CA GLN A 178 17.31 -19.60 12.45
C GLN A 178 16.39 -20.60 11.72
N THR A 179 15.80 -21.52 12.47
CA THR A 179 15.01 -22.64 11.94
C THR A 179 13.58 -22.60 12.50
N ILE A 180 12.59 -22.82 11.64
CA ILE A 180 11.19 -23.06 12.02
C ILE A 180 10.97 -24.56 12.09
N ASP A 181 10.71 -25.07 13.30
CA ASP A 181 10.47 -26.49 13.54
C ASP A 181 9.25 -26.71 14.45
N THR A 182 8.58 -27.87 14.38
CA THR A 182 7.38 -28.17 15.19
C THR A 182 7.74 -28.85 16.52
N PRO A 183 7.02 -28.63 17.64
CA PRO A 183 7.31 -29.31 18.91
C PRO A 183 7.18 -30.85 18.81
N LEU A 184 6.15 -31.30 18.09
CA LEU A 184 5.82 -32.70 17.88
C LEU A 184 6.17 -33.14 16.44
N ASP A 185 5.80 -34.37 16.10
CA ASP A 185 5.88 -34.84 14.72
C ASP A 185 5.11 -33.87 13.80
N PRO A 186 5.71 -33.44 12.66
CA PRO A 186 5.06 -32.47 11.79
C PRO A 186 3.77 -33.01 11.17
N ALA A 187 3.68 -34.31 10.91
CA ALA A 187 2.50 -34.91 10.30
C ALA A 187 1.29 -34.86 11.24
N ASP A 188 1.50 -35.16 12.52
CA ASP A 188 0.49 -35.03 13.58
C ASP A 188 0.12 -33.54 13.77
N THR A 189 1.13 -32.66 13.79
CA THR A 189 0.96 -31.21 13.94
C THR A 189 0.06 -30.60 12.85
N PHE A 190 0.25 -31.02 11.60
CA PHE A 190 -0.58 -30.59 10.48
C PHE A 190 -1.90 -31.36 10.39
N GLU A 191 -1.97 -32.55 10.99
CA GLU A 191 -3.23 -33.26 11.15
C GLU A 191 -4.17 -32.55 12.12
N ASP A 192 -3.63 -31.95 13.18
CA ASP A 192 -4.39 -31.13 14.14
C ASP A 192 -4.86 -29.80 13.51
N ASP A 193 -3.94 -29.02 12.94
CA ASP A 193 -4.29 -27.76 12.24
C ASP A 193 -3.46 -27.55 10.96
N PRO A 194 -4.02 -27.82 9.77
CA PRO A 194 -3.32 -27.62 8.50
C PRO A 194 -2.92 -26.17 8.22
N LEU A 195 -3.50 -25.18 8.92
CA LEU A 195 -3.05 -23.78 8.78
C LEU A 195 -1.59 -23.61 9.21
N ARG A 196 -1.07 -24.51 10.06
CA ARG A 196 0.34 -24.46 10.49
C ARG A 196 1.32 -24.58 9.32
N MET A 197 0.95 -25.22 8.20
CA MET A 197 1.78 -25.21 6.99
C MET A 197 1.96 -23.79 6.43
N ILE A 198 0.88 -23.01 6.38
CA ILE A 198 0.89 -21.62 5.89
C ILE A 198 1.60 -20.72 6.92
N ARG A 199 1.38 -20.97 8.21
CA ARG A 199 2.09 -20.26 9.29
C ARG A 199 3.60 -20.53 9.28
N ALA A 200 4.04 -21.73 8.90
CA ALA A 200 5.46 -22.05 8.77
C ALA A 200 6.10 -21.15 7.71
N ALA A 201 5.45 -21.01 6.54
CA ALA A 201 5.88 -20.08 5.51
C ALA A 201 5.83 -18.62 6.00
N ARG A 202 4.79 -18.20 6.72
CA ARG A 202 4.72 -16.85 7.32
C ARG A 202 5.86 -16.57 8.28
N PHE A 203 6.09 -17.43 9.28
CA PHE A 203 7.15 -17.20 10.25
C PHE A 203 8.54 -17.26 9.63
N ALA A 204 8.76 -18.16 8.67
CA ALA A 204 9.98 -18.16 7.87
C ALA A 204 10.17 -16.82 7.12
N THR A 205 9.09 -16.20 6.63
CA THR A 205 9.13 -14.88 5.98
C THR A 205 9.45 -13.76 6.97
N GLN A 206 8.73 -13.69 8.09
CA GLN A 206 8.87 -12.58 9.05
C GLN A 206 10.15 -12.62 9.89
N LEU A 207 10.69 -13.82 10.11
CA LEU A 207 11.93 -14.02 10.86
C LEU A 207 13.14 -14.21 9.94
N GLU A 208 12.92 -14.37 8.63
CA GLU A 208 13.93 -14.75 7.63
C GLU A 208 14.65 -16.06 8.01
N PHE A 209 13.88 -17.01 8.52
CA PHE A 209 14.35 -18.33 8.96
C PHE A 209 14.09 -19.39 7.89
N ARG A 210 14.82 -20.50 7.94
CA ARG A 210 14.52 -21.68 7.12
C ARG A 210 13.48 -22.56 7.80
N VAL A 211 12.61 -23.22 7.02
CA VAL A 211 11.79 -24.33 7.55
C VAL A 211 12.67 -25.57 7.66
N SER A 212 12.54 -26.35 8.74
CA SER A 212 13.28 -27.60 8.91
C SER A 212 12.90 -28.63 7.83
N ASP A 213 13.85 -29.51 7.46
CA ASP A 213 13.62 -30.49 6.39
C ASP A 213 12.41 -31.40 6.70
N ARG A 214 12.27 -31.87 7.94
CA ARG A 214 11.14 -32.72 8.36
C ARG A 214 9.79 -32.00 8.25
N VAL A 215 9.75 -30.71 8.57
CA VAL A 215 8.52 -29.90 8.50
C VAL A 215 8.20 -29.63 7.03
N PHE A 216 9.20 -29.28 6.22
CA PHE A 216 9.03 -29.03 4.80
C PHE A 216 8.55 -30.29 4.04
N ASP A 217 9.12 -31.45 4.32
CA ASP A 217 8.69 -32.73 3.73
C ASP A 217 7.22 -33.05 4.10
N ALA A 218 6.83 -32.83 5.36
CA ALA A 218 5.46 -33.02 5.80
C ALA A 218 4.49 -32.02 5.18
N MET A 219 4.90 -30.76 4.96
CA MET A 219 4.11 -29.78 4.22
C MET A 219 3.78 -30.30 2.82
N GLY A 220 4.76 -30.91 2.13
CA GLY A 220 4.57 -31.54 0.84
C GLY A 220 3.62 -32.73 0.87
N ALA A 221 3.79 -33.64 1.84
CA ALA A 221 2.98 -34.84 1.97
C ALA A 221 1.49 -34.52 2.29
N GLN A 222 1.22 -33.44 3.01
CA GLN A 222 -0.12 -33.08 3.48
C GLN A 222 -0.68 -31.80 2.85
N ALA A 223 -0.06 -31.26 1.80
CA ALA A 223 -0.45 -29.99 1.18
C ALA A 223 -1.96 -29.87 0.88
N HIS A 224 -2.58 -30.93 0.37
CA HIS A 224 -4.02 -31.00 0.06
C HIS A 224 -4.93 -30.70 1.26
N ARG A 225 -4.46 -30.91 2.49
CA ARG A 225 -5.26 -30.67 3.70
C ARG A 225 -5.59 -29.21 3.92
N VAL A 226 -4.87 -28.27 3.33
CA VAL A 226 -5.21 -26.84 3.45
C VAL A 226 -6.56 -26.48 2.84
N GLU A 227 -7.13 -27.34 1.99
CA GLU A 227 -8.45 -27.14 1.38
C GLU A 227 -9.61 -27.19 2.40
N ILE A 228 -9.41 -27.81 3.56
CA ILE A 228 -10.42 -27.84 4.63
C ILE A 228 -10.47 -26.52 5.43
N LEU A 229 -9.49 -25.63 5.20
CA LEU A 229 -9.38 -24.37 5.93
C LEU A 229 -10.39 -23.36 5.38
N SER A 230 -10.90 -22.48 6.25
CA SER A 230 -11.63 -21.32 5.77
C SER A 230 -10.67 -20.36 5.07
N GLN A 231 -11.15 -19.76 3.98
CA GLN A 231 -10.34 -18.85 3.19
C GLN A 231 -9.88 -17.62 3.99
N GLU A 232 -10.71 -17.10 4.89
CA GLU A 232 -10.40 -15.93 5.72
C GLU A 232 -9.13 -16.17 6.55
N ARG A 233 -8.97 -17.37 7.12
CA ARG A 233 -7.77 -17.73 7.91
C ARG A 233 -6.53 -17.85 7.04
N ILE A 234 -6.67 -18.34 5.80
CA ILE A 234 -5.57 -18.37 4.84
C ILE A 234 -5.16 -16.93 4.50
N THR A 235 -6.12 -16.09 4.21
CA THR A 235 -5.93 -14.68 3.83
C THR A 235 -5.26 -13.87 4.94
N GLU A 236 -5.60 -14.10 6.21
CA GLU A 236 -4.91 -13.45 7.34
C GLU A 236 -3.41 -13.78 7.39
N GLU A 237 -3.03 -15.04 7.15
CA GLU A 237 -1.62 -15.44 7.11
C GLU A 237 -0.90 -14.88 5.87
N LEU A 238 -1.60 -14.80 4.73
CA LEU A 238 -1.08 -14.18 3.50
C LEU A 238 -0.86 -12.67 3.65
N HIS A 239 -1.74 -11.94 4.35
CA HIS A 239 -1.52 -10.53 4.66
C HIS A 239 -0.22 -10.33 5.43
N LYS A 240 -0.01 -11.11 6.50
CA LYS A 240 1.19 -11.01 7.31
C LYS A 240 2.47 -11.40 6.55
N MET A 241 2.37 -12.29 5.57
CA MET A 241 3.46 -12.59 4.64
C MET A 241 3.75 -11.41 3.71
N LEU A 242 2.71 -10.82 3.12
CA LEU A 242 2.85 -9.67 2.23
C LEU A 242 3.44 -8.47 2.95
N GLU A 243 3.19 -8.29 4.25
CA GLU A 243 3.66 -7.16 5.05
C GLU A 243 5.13 -7.28 5.51
N ALA A 244 5.75 -8.45 5.35
CA ALA A 244 7.15 -8.67 5.75
C ALA A 244 8.15 -7.92 4.84
N ASP A 245 9.40 -7.78 5.29
CA ASP A 245 10.44 -7.07 4.53
C ASP A 245 10.81 -7.79 3.21
N THR A 246 10.82 -9.12 3.24
CA THR A 246 11.10 -9.98 2.08
C THR A 246 9.95 -10.97 1.83
N PRO A 247 8.77 -10.53 1.32
CA PRO A 247 7.59 -11.39 1.18
C PRO A 247 7.82 -12.64 0.33
N SER A 248 8.75 -12.60 -0.64
CA SER A 248 8.99 -13.72 -1.55
C SER A 248 9.41 -15.02 -0.85
N ILE A 249 9.99 -14.95 0.34
CA ILE A 249 10.44 -16.13 1.12
C ILE A 249 9.27 -17.10 1.31
N GLY A 250 8.15 -16.62 1.84
CA GLY A 250 7.01 -17.47 2.14
C GLY A 250 6.34 -18.01 0.88
N PHE A 251 6.20 -17.20 -0.17
CA PHE A 251 5.63 -17.68 -1.43
C PHE A 251 6.50 -18.75 -2.09
N LYS A 252 7.83 -18.64 -2.01
CA LYS A 252 8.77 -19.69 -2.47
C LYS A 252 8.61 -20.98 -1.66
N ILE A 253 8.42 -20.89 -0.34
CA ILE A 253 8.18 -22.06 0.53
C ILE A 253 6.85 -22.73 0.19
N LEU A 254 5.76 -21.95 0.07
CA LEU A 254 4.45 -22.48 -0.30
C LEU A 254 4.47 -23.15 -1.68
N GLU A 255 5.18 -22.56 -2.63
CA GLU A 255 5.33 -23.11 -3.97
C GLU A 255 6.13 -24.42 -3.94
N ALA A 256 7.32 -24.41 -3.35
CA ALA A 256 8.21 -25.57 -3.34
C ALA A 256 7.64 -26.75 -2.54
N SER A 257 6.82 -26.49 -1.52
CA SER A 257 6.08 -27.51 -0.77
C SER A 257 4.78 -27.97 -1.46
N GLY A 258 4.37 -27.35 -2.57
CA GLY A 258 3.11 -27.66 -3.26
C GLY A 258 1.85 -27.11 -2.59
N VAL A 259 1.96 -26.48 -1.41
CA VAL A 259 0.83 -25.85 -0.71
C VAL A 259 0.20 -24.73 -1.55
N LEU A 260 1.01 -23.96 -2.29
CA LEU A 260 0.55 -22.84 -3.12
C LEU A 260 -0.49 -23.27 -4.16
N ALA A 261 -0.36 -24.47 -4.72
CA ALA A 261 -1.29 -25.01 -5.71
C ALA A 261 -2.72 -25.19 -5.16
N HIS A 262 -2.85 -25.42 -3.85
CA HIS A 262 -4.14 -25.58 -3.18
C HIS A 262 -4.74 -24.24 -2.73
N VAL A 263 -3.91 -23.29 -2.30
CA VAL A 263 -4.38 -22.01 -1.73
C VAL A 263 -4.52 -20.89 -2.76
N MET A 264 -3.61 -20.81 -3.73
CA MET A 264 -3.58 -19.76 -4.76
C MET A 264 -3.18 -20.35 -6.13
N PRO A 265 -4.01 -21.23 -6.72
CA PRO A 265 -3.70 -21.88 -7.99
C PRO A 265 -3.49 -20.87 -9.14
N GLU A 266 -4.07 -19.67 -9.06
CA GLU A 266 -3.83 -18.59 -10.01
C GLU A 266 -2.38 -18.11 -10.01
N ILE A 267 -1.78 -17.96 -8.83
CA ILE A 267 -0.38 -17.57 -8.67
C ILE A 267 0.53 -18.72 -9.09
N GLN A 268 0.20 -19.97 -8.71
CA GLN A 268 0.96 -21.15 -9.14
C GLN A 268 1.08 -21.25 -10.66
N ARG A 269 0.04 -20.87 -11.42
CA ARG A 269 0.05 -20.89 -12.90
C ARG A 269 1.02 -19.90 -13.54
N LEU A 270 1.58 -18.95 -12.78
CA LEU A 270 2.64 -18.07 -13.28
C LEU A 270 3.98 -18.80 -13.42
N LYS A 271 4.17 -19.91 -12.69
CA LYS A 271 5.41 -20.67 -12.71
C LYS A 271 5.52 -21.49 -13.99
N GLY A 272 6.74 -21.57 -14.50
CA GLY A 272 7.09 -22.37 -15.66
C GLY A 272 7.62 -21.52 -16.81
N VAL A 273 8.48 -22.15 -17.62
CA VAL A 273 9.08 -21.56 -18.81
C VAL A 273 8.80 -22.49 -19.97
N ASP A 274 8.17 -21.98 -21.02
CA ASP A 274 7.96 -22.73 -22.26
C ASP A 274 9.04 -22.37 -23.28
N VAL A 275 9.59 -23.39 -23.93
CA VAL A 275 10.62 -23.25 -24.97
C VAL A 275 10.03 -23.65 -26.32
N VAL A 276 9.96 -22.70 -27.26
CA VAL A 276 9.57 -22.96 -28.65
C VAL A 276 10.66 -22.40 -29.56
N ASN A 277 11.18 -23.23 -30.45
CA ASN A 277 12.25 -22.87 -31.39
C ASN A 277 13.50 -22.24 -30.71
N GLY A 278 13.83 -22.69 -29.50
CA GLY A 278 14.97 -22.17 -28.73
C GLY A 278 14.75 -20.78 -28.11
N ARG A 279 13.54 -20.23 -28.19
CA ARG A 279 13.13 -18.99 -27.51
C ARG A 279 12.30 -19.33 -26.27
N ASP A 280 12.73 -18.81 -25.14
CA ASP A 280 12.06 -18.93 -23.86
C ASP A 280 11.56 -17.56 -23.37
N HIS A 281 10.90 -17.55 -22.22
CA HIS A 281 10.54 -16.34 -21.50
C HIS A 281 10.98 -16.48 -20.06
N LYS A 282 11.08 -15.37 -19.32
CA LYS A 282 11.33 -15.42 -17.88
C LYS A 282 10.21 -16.17 -17.16
N ASP A 283 10.55 -16.86 -16.08
CA ASP A 283 9.53 -17.44 -15.20
C ASP A 283 8.72 -16.30 -14.54
N ASN A 284 7.42 -16.22 -14.86
CA ASN A 284 6.60 -15.10 -14.42
C ASN A 284 6.38 -15.14 -12.90
N PHE A 285 6.35 -16.32 -12.27
CA PHE A 285 6.18 -16.43 -10.83
C PHE A 285 7.36 -15.82 -10.09
N TYR A 286 8.59 -16.21 -10.42
CA TYR A 286 9.78 -15.64 -9.76
C TYR A 286 9.97 -14.15 -10.10
N HIS A 287 9.61 -13.72 -11.31
CA HIS A 287 9.57 -12.29 -11.65
C HIS A 287 8.58 -11.53 -10.77
N THR A 288 7.34 -11.98 -10.65
CA THR A 288 6.33 -11.36 -9.77
C THR A 288 6.82 -11.26 -8.32
N LEU A 289 7.51 -12.29 -7.81
CA LEU A 289 8.08 -12.24 -6.47
C LEU A 289 9.25 -11.25 -6.32
N GLU A 290 10.08 -11.07 -7.35
CA GLU A 290 11.11 -10.03 -7.35
C GLU A 290 10.49 -8.62 -7.35
N VAL A 291 9.41 -8.41 -8.12
CA VAL A 291 8.66 -7.13 -8.10
C VAL A 291 8.05 -6.87 -6.73
N LEU A 292 7.49 -7.89 -6.09
CA LEU A 292 6.92 -7.81 -4.75
C LEU A 292 7.96 -7.40 -3.70
N ASP A 293 9.15 -8.01 -3.70
CA ASP A 293 10.25 -7.64 -2.81
C ASP A 293 10.75 -6.22 -3.11
N ASN A 294 10.88 -5.83 -4.40
CA ASN A 294 11.28 -4.48 -4.78
C ASN A 294 10.27 -3.42 -4.31
N VAL A 295 8.96 -3.71 -4.34
CA VAL A 295 7.93 -2.82 -3.77
C VAL A 295 8.12 -2.69 -2.27
N ALA A 296 8.32 -3.81 -1.55
CA ALA A 296 8.57 -3.78 -0.11
C ALA A 296 9.81 -2.94 0.25
N GLU A 297 10.90 -3.08 -0.50
CA GLU A 297 12.13 -2.29 -0.34
C GLU A 297 11.90 -0.80 -0.63
N ARG A 298 11.18 -0.46 -1.70
CA ARG A 298 10.93 0.95 -2.08
C ARG A 298 10.02 1.69 -1.12
N THR A 299 9.19 0.97 -0.38
CA THR A 299 8.28 1.54 0.61
C THR A 299 8.69 1.15 2.03
N SER A 300 9.98 0.90 2.27
CA SER A 300 10.49 0.46 3.58
C SER A 300 10.32 1.53 4.68
N ASP A 301 10.12 2.78 4.28
CA ASP A 301 9.80 3.91 5.15
C ASP A 301 8.34 3.93 5.62
N ARG A 302 7.47 3.14 4.99
CA ARG A 302 6.05 2.99 5.34
C ARG A 302 5.80 1.65 6.04
N PRO A 303 4.92 1.58 7.05
CA PRO A 303 4.50 0.32 7.63
C PRO A 303 3.96 -0.66 6.58
N GLY A 304 4.30 -1.95 6.71
CA GLY A 304 3.84 -2.99 5.78
C GLY A 304 2.32 -3.03 5.63
N ALA A 305 1.58 -2.78 6.72
CA ALA A 305 0.12 -2.75 6.71
C ALA A 305 -0.47 -1.62 5.82
N GLU A 306 0.20 -0.47 5.73
CA GLU A 306 -0.20 0.64 4.85
C GLU A 306 0.06 0.33 3.38
N THR A 307 1.12 -0.42 3.08
CA THR A 307 1.53 -0.77 1.71
C THR A 307 0.95 -2.11 1.25
N ARG A 308 0.17 -2.80 2.09
CA ARG A 308 -0.42 -4.13 1.83
C ARG A 308 -1.11 -4.21 0.48
N TRP A 309 -1.91 -3.20 0.11
CA TRP A 309 -2.68 -3.23 -1.14
C TRP A 309 -1.80 -2.96 -2.37
N LEU A 310 -0.77 -2.12 -2.25
CA LEU A 310 0.26 -1.97 -3.28
C LEU A 310 1.00 -3.29 -3.51
N ARG A 311 1.32 -4.02 -2.44
CA ARG A 311 1.94 -5.35 -2.50
C ARG A 311 1.00 -6.41 -3.10
N TRP A 312 -0.31 -6.33 -2.84
CA TRP A 312 -1.31 -7.13 -3.57
C TRP A 312 -1.33 -6.80 -5.07
N ALA A 313 -1.26 -5.52 -5.44
CA ALA A 313 -1.16 -5.13 -6.85
C ALA A 313 0.12 -5.66 -7.49
N ALA A 314 1.26 -5.64 -6.78
CA ALA A 314 2.51 -6.25 -7.22
C ALA A 314 2.38 -7.76 -7.43
N LEU A 315 1.72 -8.48 -6.52
CA LEU A 315 1.48 -9.92 -6.67
C LEU A 315 0.54 -10.25 -7.86
N LEU A 316 -0.33 -9.32 -8.27
CA LEU A 316 -1.37 -9.54 -9.27
C LEU A 316 -1.14 -8.87 -10.63
N HIS A 317 -0.17 -7.97 -10.77
CA HIS A 317 0.03 -7.18 -12.01
C HIS A 317 0.13 -8.06 -13.27
N ASP A 318 0.77 -9.22 -13.12
CA ASP A 318 1.04 -10.18 -14.19
C ASP A 318 0.10 -11.40 -14.20
N ILE A 319 -0.93 -11.43 -13.36
CA ILE A 319 -1.74 -12.63 -13.10
C ILE A 319 -2.39 -13.25 -14.35
N ALA A 320 -2.59 -12.44 -15.39
CA ALA A 320 -3.19 -12.86 -16.64
C ALA A 320 -2.19 -13.32 -17.72
N LYS A 321 -0.87 -13.17 -17.52
CA LYS A 321 0.14 -13.64 -18.48
C LYS A 321 -0.10 -15.09 -18.93
N PRO A 322 -0.42 -16.07 -18.06
CA PRO A 322 -0.71 -17.43 -18.51
C PRO A 322 -1.93 -17.53 -19.45
N LYS A 323 -2.92 -16.66 -19.29
CA LYS A 323 -4.13 -16.64 -20.14
C LYS A 323 -3.94 -15.90 -21.46
N THR A 324 -3.00 -14.95 -21.53
CA THR A 324 -2.73 -14.13 -22.72
C THR A 324 -1.49 -14.56 -23.49
N LYS A 325 -0.75 -15.55 -22.98
CA LYS A 325 0.45 -16.10 -23.59
C LYS A 325 0.21 -16.58 -25.02
N ARG A 326 0.98 -16.03 -25.96
CA ARG A 326 0.98 -16.42 -27.37
C ARG A 326 2.41 -16.50 -27.89
N PHE A 327 2.68 -17.40 -28.82
CA PHE A 327 3.96 -17.47 -29.51
C PHE A 327 3.82 -16.82 -30.89
N ASP A 328 4.64 -15.81 -31.13
CA ASP A 328 4.83 -15.18 -32.43
C ASP A 328 6.16 -15.66 -33.05
N PRO A 329 6.20 -16.10 -34.32
CA PRO A 329 7.42 -16.57 -34.96
C PRO A 329 8.53 -15.50 -35.07
N GLU A 330 8.18 -14.22 -35.19
CA GLU A 330 9.12 -13.11 -35.31
C GLU A 330 9.50 -12.56 -33.94
N ASP A 331 8.52 -12.29 -33.08
CA ASP A 331 8.71 -11.61 -31.79
C ASP A 331 8.92 -12.56 -30.60
N GLY A 332 8.66 -13.87 -30.75
CA GLY A 332 8.74 -14.85 -29.69
C GLY A 332 7.51 -14.87 -28.78
N TRP A 333 7.68 -15.12 -27.49
CA TRP A 333 6.56 -15.16 -26.54
C TRP A 333 6.04 -13.77 -26.22
N THR A 334 4.75 -13.55 -26.42
CA THR A 334 4.05 -12.30 -26.14
C THR A 334 2.89 -12.49 -25.16
N PHE A 335 2.54 -11.41 -24.44
CA PHE A 335 1.50 -11.40 -23.41
C PHE A 335 0.57 -10.20 -23.58
N HIS A 336 0.26 -9.79 -24.81
CA HIS A 336 -0.50 -8.58 -25.09
C HIS A 336 -1.87 -8.56 -24.39
N GLY A 337 -2.21 -7.44 -23.75
CA GLY A 337 -3.49 -7.22 -23.07
C GLY A 337 -3.62 -7.96 -21.73
N HIS A 338 -2.51 -8.40 -21.11
CA HIS A 338 -2.56 -9.03 -19.79
C HIS A 338 -2.97 -8.05 -18.70
N GLU A 339 -2.69 -6.76 -18.85
CA GLU A 339 -3.15 -5.68 -17.97
C GLU A 339 -4.69 -5.61 -17.93
N ASP A 340 -5.36 -5.68 -19.09
CA ASP A 340 -6.82 -5.61 -19.19
C ASP A 340 -7.51 -6.91 -18.76
N VAL A 341 -6.92 -8.07 -19.10
CA VAL A 341 -7.42 -9.37 -18.65
C VAL A 341 -7.19 -9.54 -17.14
N GLY A 342 -6.04 -9.12 -16.63
CA GLY A 342 -5.64 -9.16 -15.23
C GLY A 342 -6.56 -8.30 -14.38
N ALA A 343 -6.79 -7.05 -14.78
CA ALA A 343 -7.73 -6.15 -14.11
C ALA A 343 -9.15 -6.74 -14.03
N ARG A 344 -9.61 -7.44 -15.08
CA ARG A 344 -10.91 -8.13 -15.07
C ARG A 344 -10.96 -9.36 -14.16
N MET A 345 -9.81 -9.96 -13.86
CA MET A 345 -9.71 -11.10 -12.92
C MET A 345 -9.72 -10.65 -11.45
N VAL A 346 -9.24 -9.43 -11.13
CA VAL A 346 -9.11 -8.92 -9.75
C VAL A 346 -10.40 -9.06 -8.95
N PRO A 347 -11.60 -8.66 -9.43
CA PRO A 347 -12.81 -8.76 -8.63
C PRO A 347 -13.22 -10.20 -8.29
N GLU A 348 -12.98 -11.15 -9.20
CA GLU A 348 -13.25 -12.57 -8.93
C GLU A 348 -12.27 -13.11 -7.88
N LEU A 349 -10.99 -12.76 -8.00
CA LEU A 349 -9.94 -13.15 -7.07
C LEU A 349 -10.17 -12.61 -5.66
N PHE A 350 -10.55 -11.35 -5.54
CA PHE A 350 -10.89 -10.73 -4.26
C PHE A 350 -12.04 -11.46 -3.57
N ARG A 351 -13.10 -11.80 -4.30
CA ARG A 351 -14.21 -12.59 -3.75
C ARG A 351 -13.77 -14.00 -3.36
N LYS A 352 -12.97 -14.65 -4.22
CA LYS A 352 -12.43 -15.99 -3.99
C LYS A 352 -11.59 -16.04 -2.71
N TRP A 353 -10.73 -15.06 -2.50
CA TRP A 353 -9.84 -14.96 -1.33
C TRP A 353 -10.43 -14.19 -0.15
N ARG A 354 -11.74 -13.88 -0.18
CA ARG A 354 -12.43 -13.15 0.90
C ARG A 354 -11.74 -11.83 1.27
N LEU A 355 -11.15 -11.17 0.28
CA LEU A 355 -10.58 -9.84 0.41
C LEU A 355 -11.69 -8.78 0.42
N PRO A 356 -11.45 -7.60 1.02
CA PRO A 356 -12.41 -6.50 1.03
C PRO A 356 -12.76 -6.00 -0.37
N THR A 357 -14.04 -5.80 -0.64
CA THR A 357 -14.56 -5.38 -1.95
C THR A 357 -15.03 -3.92 -1.96
N ASP A 358 -14.37 -3.07 -1.17
CA ASP A 358 -14.56 -1.62 -1.14
C ASP A 358 -13.47 -0.94 -2.00
N GLU A 359 -13.13 0.32 -1.70
CA GLU A 359 -12.11 1.12 -2.40
C GLU A 359 -10.77 0.38 -2.61
N ARG A 360 -10.43 -0.59 -1.74
CA ARG A 360 -9.21 -1.41 -1.85
C ARG A 360 -9.20 -2.30 -3.09
N LEU A 361 -10.36 -2.80 -3.50
CA LEU A 361 -10.51 -3.57 -4.74
C LEU A 361 -10.29 -2.68 -5.96
N ASP A 362 -10.87 -1.48 -5.94
CA ASP A 362 -10.78 -0.52 -7.04
C ASP A 362 -9.34 -0.01 -7.20
N TYR A 363 -8.66 0.25 -6.08
CA TYR A 363 -7.23 0.57 -6.02
C TYR A 363 -6.37 -0.51 -6.70
N VAL A 364 -6.47 -1.76 -6.24
CA VAL A 364 -5.66 -2.87 -6.80
C VAL A 364 -6.00 -3.11 -8.27
N GLN A 365 -7.27 -3.05 -8.64
CA GLN A 365 -7.71 -3.20 -10.02
C GLN A 365 -7.14 -2.10 -10.92
N THR A 366 -7.12 -0.85 -10.44
CA THR A 366 -6.58 0.30 -11.17
C THR A 366 -5.07 0.15 -11.38
N LEU A 367 -4.31 -0.19 -10.35
CA LEU A 367 -2.87 -0.41 -10.49
C LEU A 367 -2.54 -1.56 -11.47
N VAL A 368 -3.23 -2.69 -11.37
CA VAL A 368 -3.06 -3.82 -12.30
C VAL A 368 -3.41 -3.42 -13.74
N ARG A 369 -4.45 -2.61 -13.95
CA ARG A 369 -4.84 -2.13 -15.29
C ARG A 369 -3.82 -1.16 -15.89
N LEU A 370 -3.22 -0.31 -15.07
CA LEU A 370 -2.42 0.83 -15.53
C LEU A 370 -0.91 0.57 -15.53
N HIS A 371 -0.41 -0.54 -14.95
CA HIS A 371 1.03 -0.76 -14.74
C HIS A 371 1.90 -0.67 -16.01
N LEU A 372 1.38 -0.94 -17.22
CA LEU A 372 2.15 -0.76 -18.46
C LEU A 372 2.13 0.68 -19.01
N ARG A 373 1.19 1.52 -18.54
CA ARG A 373 0.97 2.86 -19.10
C ARG A 373 2.17 3.78 -18.92
N PRO A 374 2.80 3.91 -17.74
CA PRO A 374 3.99 4.75 -17.59
C PRO A 374 5.14 4.30 -18.49
N ILE A 375 5.28 2.99 -18.75
CA ILE A 375 6.30 2.45 -19.66
C ILE A 375 6.07 2.94 -21.09
N ALA A 376 4.82 2.94 -21.56
CA ALA A 376 4.47 3.45 -22.88
C ALA A 376 4.67 4.98 -23.00
N LEU A 377 4.59 5.71 -21.88
CA LEU A 377 4.83 7.16 -21.84
C LEU A 377 6.31 7.54 -21.73
N ALA A 378 7.20 6.58 -21.53
CA ALA A 378 8.63 6.80 -21.37
C ALA A 378 9.33 7.18 -22.70
N ASP A 379 8.63 7.09 -23.83
CA ASP A 379 9.10 7.50 -25.17
C ASP A 379 9.00 9.03 -25.36
N GLU A 380 9.93 9.62 -26.11
CA GLU A 380 10.12 11.07 -26.21
C GLU A 380 8.99 11.80 -26.95
N LYS A 381 8.14 11.07 -27.69
CA LYS A 381 7.10 11.64 -28.59
C LYS A 381 5.68 11.74 -27.99
N VAL A 382 5.55 11.61 -26.68
CA VAL A 382 4.24 11.52 -26.01
C VAL A 382 3.55 12.90 -25.91
N THR A 383 2.21 12.96 -25.99
CA THR A 383 1.44 14.21 -25.88
C THR A 383 0.97 14.49 -24.44
N ASP A 384 0.76 15.77 -24.09
CA ASP A 384 0.17 16.17 -22.79
C ASP A 384 -1.19 15.50 -22.55
N SER A 385 -1.95 15.23 -23.62
CA SER A 385 -3.25 14.55 -23.52
C SER A 385 -3.13 13.11 -23.02
N ALA A 386 -2.08 12.38 -23.41
CA ALA A 386 -1.86 11.01 -22.92
C ALA A 386 -1.45 10.99 -21.45
N VAL A 387 -0.63 11.97 -21.02
CA VAL A 387 -0.25 12.16 -19.61
C VAL A 387 -1.47 12.51 -18.76
N ARG A 388 -2.29 13.48 -19.21
CA ARG A 388 -3.53 13.87 -18.53
C ARG A 388 -4.50 12.69 -18.37
N ARG A 389 -4.62 11.84 -19.38
CA ARG A 389 -5.46 10.63 -19.27
C ARG A 389 -4.96 9.70 -18.17
N LEU A 390 -3.65 9.48 -18.09
CA LEU A 390 -3.08 8.63 -17.03
C LEU A 390 -3.30 9.24 -15.64
N LEU A 391 -3.05 10.54 -15.47
CA LEU A 391 -3.30 11.25 -14.21
C LEU A 391 -4.77 11.14 -13.79
N TYR A 392 -5.70 11.31 -14.73
CA TYR A 392 -7.13 11.16 -14.46
C TYR A 392 -7.53 9.72 -14.12
N GLU A 393 -7.00 8.72 -14.84
CA GLU A 393 -7.34 7.32 -14.62
C GLU A 393 -6.72 6.74 -13.34
N ALA A 394 -5.53 7.22 -12.95
CA ALA A 394 -4.86 6.82 -11.72
C ALA A 394 -5.36 7.60 -10.48
N GLY A 395 -5.76 8.87 -10.65
CA GLY A 395 -6.20 9.72 -9.56
C GLY A 395 -5.13 9.84 -8.46
N ASP A 396 -5.55 9.66 -7.21
CA ASP A 396 -4.69 9.73 -6.03
C ASP A 396 -3.67 8.58 -5.96
N ASP A 397 -3.84 7.52 -6.77
CA ASP A 397 -3.00 6.33 -6.76
C ASP A 397 -1.75 6.45 -7.66
N ILE A 398 -1.51 7.62 -8.27
CA ILE A 398 -0.45 7.82 -9.25
C ILE A 398 0.96 7.54 -8.70
N ASP A 399 1.24 7.93 -7.46
CA ASP A 399 2.56 7.73 -6.84
C ASP A 399 2.84 6.25 -6.56
N ASP A 400 1.82 5.53 -6.08
CA ASP A 400 1.89 4.09 -5.86
C ASP A 400 1.96 3.32 -7.19
N LEU A 401 1.28 3.81 -8.24
CA LEU A 401 1.44 3.29 -9.61
C LEU A 401 2.88 3.45 -10.10
N MET A 402 3.48 4.63 -9.95
CA MET A 402 4.87 4.86 -10.34
C MET A 402 5.83 3.99 -9.53
N THR A 403 5.54 3.78 -8.24
CA THR A 403 6.31 2.86 -7.37
C THR A 403 6.26 1.43 -7.89
N LEU A 404 5.07 0.91 -8.22
CA LEU A 404 4.88 -0.43 -8.80
C LEU A 404 5.66 -0.59 -10.10
N VAL A 405 5.55 0.37 -11.02
CA VAL A 405 6.22 0.30 -12.33
C VAL A 405 7.74 0.39 -12.20
N ARG A 406 8.26 1.22 -11.28
CA ARG A 406 9.70 1.28 -10.99
C ARG A 406 10.21 -0.03 -10.37
N SER A 407 9.37 -0.79 -9.67
CA SER A 407 9.70 -2.10 -9.11
C SER A 407 9.66 -3.24 -10.12
N ASP A 408 8.91 -3.09 -11.21
CA ASP A 408 8.81 -4.09 -12.29
C ASP A 408 10.09 -4.18 -13.16
N VAL A 409 10.99 -3.20 -13.06
CA VAL A 409 12.28 -3.22 -13.78
C VAL A 409 13.30 -4.17 -13.13
N THR A 410 13.16 -5.46 -13.41
CA THR A 410 14.01 -6.57 -12.91
C THR A 410 15.23 -6.86 -13.79
N SER A 411 15.80 -5.84 -14.46
CA SER A 411 16.96 -6.04 -15.35
C SER A 411 18.26 -6.19 -14.55
N ASN A 412 18.98 -7.30 -14.76
CA ASN A 412 20.33 -7.52 -14.22
C ASN A 412 21.41 -6.64 -14.86
N ASN A 413 21.13 -6.02 -16.02
CA ASN A 413 22.04 -5.06 -16.64
C ASN A 413 21.88 -3.67 -15.97
N PRO A 414 22.94 -3.14 -15.31
CA PRO A 414 22.87 -1.86 -14.59
C PRO A 414 22.60 -0.67 -15.50
N ASP A 415 23.18 -0.63 -16.70
CA ASP A 415 23.00 0.48 -17.65
C ASP A 415 21.57 0.53 -18.19
N ARG A 416 21.01 -0.66 -18.47
CA ARG A 416 19.61 -0.78 -18.89
C ARG A 416 18.66 -0.34 -17.77
N ARG A 417 18.92 -0.75 -16.52
CA ARG A 417 18.14 -0.33 -15.35
C ARG A 417 18.19 1.19 -15.16
N ARG A 418 19.38 1.80 -15.20
CA ARG A 418 19.55 3.27 -15.13
C ARG A 418 18.81 4.00 -16.24
N ARG A 419 18.82 3.46 -17.46
CA ARG A 419 18.09 4.05 -18.59
C ARG A 419 16.58 4.07 -18.35
N TYR A 420 16.01 2.96 -17.86
CA TYR A 420 14.58 2.91 -17.51
C TYR A 420 14.23 3.85 -16.36
N GLN A 421 15.05 3.89 -15.30
CA GLN A 421 14.84 4.81 -14.19
C GLN A 421 14.79 6.27 -14.66
N ARG A 422 15.78 6.71 -15.45
CA ARG A 422 15.77 8.05 -16.06
C ARG A 422 14.56 8.30 -16.95
N ALA A 423 14.01 7.26 -17.57
CA ALA A 423 12.83 7.41 -18.41
C ALA A 423 11.57 7.65 -17.56
N PHE A 424 11.43 6.95 -16.42
CA PHE A 424 10.36 7.22 -15.46
C PHE A 424 10.50 8.57 -14.77
N ASP A 425 11.73 9.01 -14.46
CA ASP A 425 11.97 10.35 -13.92
C ASP A 425 11.41 11.43 -14.87
N ARG A 426 11.63 11.28 -16.19
CA ARG A 426 11.05 12.19 -17.20
C ARG A 426 9.52 12.11 -17.27
N VAL A 427 8.94 10.93 -17.06
CA VAL A 427 7.48 10.76 -17.05
C VAL A 427 6.88 11.50 -15.85
N GLU A 428 7.46 11.38 -14.66
CA GLU A 428 7.03 12.10 -13.46
C GLU A 428 7.21 13.62 -13.59
N GLU A 429 8.34 14.08 -14.14
CA GLU A 429 8.56 15.51 -14.43
C GLU A 429 7.48 16.04 -15.37
N LYS A 430 7.12 15.28 -16.39
CA LYS A 430 6.07 15.65 -17.33
C LYS A 430 4.68 15.63 -16.71
N MET A 431 4.39 14.67 -15.84
CA MET A 431 3.15 14.63 -15.06
C MET A 431 2.99 15.91 -14.25
N ARG A 432 4.01 16.28 -13.47
CA ARG A 432 4.02 17.51 -12.67
C ARG A 432 3.85 18.76 -13.55
N ALA A 433 4.52 18.82 -14.70
CA ALA A 433 4.39 19.95 -15.62
C ALA A 433 2.97 20.07 -16.21
N VAL A 434 2.31 18.94 -16.51
CA VAL A 434 0.92 18.92 -17.01
C VAL A 434 -0.06 19.33 -15.91
N GLU A 435 0.11 18.83 -14.69
CA GLU A 435 -0.72 19.24 -13.55
C GLU A 435 -0.58 20.72 -13.24
N GLU A 436 0.65 21.25 -13.25
CA GLU A 436 0.92 22.67 -13.05
C GLU A 436 0.22 23.52 -14.11
N LYS A 437 0.40 23.14 -15.39
CA LYS A 437 -0.23 23.84 -16.51
C LYS A 437 -1.76 23.79 -16.43
N ASP A 438 -2.34 22.67 -16.03
CA ASP A 438 -3.79 22.55 -15.86
C ASP A 438 -4.28 23.34 -14.64
N ARG A 439 -3.51 23.40 -13.55
CA ARG A 439 -3.80 24.25 -12.38
C ARG A 439 -3.80 25.73 -12.75
N LEU A 440 -2.81 26.17 -13.52
CA LEU A 440 -2.73 27.54 -14.04
C LEU A 440 -3.89 27.84 -15.01
N ARG A 441 -4.22 26.90 -15.90
CA ARG A 441 -5.31 27.08 -16.88
C ARG A 441 -6.68 27.15 -16.22
N ASN A 442 -6.92 26.35 -15.18
CA ASN A 442 -8.20 26.30 -14.47
C ASN A 442 -8.25 27.29 -13.28
N PHE A 443 -7.23 28.13 -13.11
CA PHE A 443 -7.21 29.16 -12.07
C PHE A 443 -8.28 30.22 -12.38
N GLU A 444 -9.20 30.42 -11.43
CA GLU A 444 -10.18 31.51 -11.47
C GLU A 444 -9.75 32.65 -10.54
N PRO A 445 -9.75 33.91 -11.00
CA PRO A 445 -9.45 35.05 -10.14
C PRO A 445 -10.54 35.19 -9.05
N PRO A 446 -10.19 35.75 -7.88
CA PRO A 446 -11.10 35.85 -6.74
C PRO A 446 -12.24 36.86 -6.97
N VAL A 447 -12.14 37.72 -7.99
CA VAL A 447 -13.21 38.59 -8.48
C VAL A 447 -13.82 37.94 -9.73
N ASP A 448 -15.12 37.63 -9.68
CA ASP A 448 -15.81 36.93 -10.77
C ASP A 448 -16.37 37.88 -11.83
N GLY A 449 -16.95 37.31 -12.90
CA GLY A 449 -17.48 38.11 -14.00
C GLY A 449 -18.70 38.96 -13.62
N TYR A 450 -19.54 38.49 -12.68
CA TYR A 450 -20.71 39.22 -12.22
C TYR A 450 -20.29 40.46 -11.43
N GLU A 451 -19.30 40.30 -10.57
CA GLU A 451 -18.75 41.39 -9.78
C GLU A 451 -18.09 42.47 -10.66
N ILE A 452 -17.37 42.08 -11.72
CA ILE A 452 -16.81 43.03 -12.70
C ILE A 452 -17.93 43.80 -13.41
N MET A 453 -18.98 43.11 -13.86
CA MET A 453 -20.12 43.73 -14.53
C MET A 453 -20.84 44.74 -13.63
N GLU A 454 -21.12 44.37 -12.38
CA GLU A 454 -21.77 45.25 -11.40
C GLU A 454 -20.90 46.46 -11.04
N THR A 455 -19.61 46.23 -10.81
CA THR A 455 -18.65 47.28 -10.40
C THR A 455 -18.42 48.31 -11.51
N LEU A 456 -18.31 47.86 -12.76
CA LEU A 456 -18.02 48.72 -13.90
C LEU A 456 -19.28 49.24 -14.61
N GLY A 457 -20.46 48.70 -14.28
CA GLY A 457 -21.73 49.07 -14.90
C GLY A 457 -21.82 48.66 -16.37
N ILE A 458 -21.25 47.51 -16.73
CA ILE A 458 -21.19 46.99 -18.10
C ILE A 458 -21.93 45.66 -18.25
N GLU A 459 -22.37 45.36 -19.46
CA GLU A 459 -22.95 44.06 -19.81
C GLU A 459 -21.86 43.01 -20.08
N GLU A 460 -22.26 41.75 -20.20
CA GLU A 460 -21.35 40.66 -20.54
C GLU A 460 -20.72 40.90 -21.93
N GLY A 461 -19.39 40.91 -21.99
CA GLY A 461 -18.69 41.27 -23.22
C GLY A 461 -17.17 41.17 -23.12
N VAL A 462 -16.48 41.66 -24.15
CA VAL A 462 -15.01 41.57 -24.27
C VAL A 462 -14.29 42.31 -23.14
N ALA A 463 -14.79 43.47 -22.70
CA ALA A 463 -14.23 44.22 -21.58
C ALA A 463 -14.16 43.39 -20.28
N VAL A 464 -15.22 42.61 -19.97
CA VAL A 464 -15.25 41.71 -18.82
C VAL A 464 -14.21 40.60 -18.96
N GLY A 465 -14.09 40.03 -20.17
CA GLY A 465 -13.09 39.01 -20.47
C GLY A 465 -11.65 39.49 -20.32
N ILE A 466 -11.36 40.72 -20.76
CA ILE A 466 -10.05 41.37 -20.61
C ILE A 466 -9.72 41.57 -19.13
N ALA A 467 -10.63 42.19 -18.37
CA ALA A 467 -10.43 42.42 -16.94
C ALA A 467 -10.16 41.11 -16.17
N LYS A 468 -10.93 40.04 -16.44
CA LYS A 468 -10.70 38.71 -15.85
C LYS A 468 -9.35 38.10 -16.21
N THR A 469 -8.83 38.42 -17.40
CA THR A 469 -7.55 37.87 -17.89
C THR A 469 -6.39 38.61 -17.25
N TRP A 470 -6.40 39.94 -17.25
CA TRP A 470 -5.33 40.73 -16.63
C TRP A 470 -5.25 40.56 -15.11
N ILE A 471 -6.38 40.45 -14.39
CA ILE A 471 -6.35 40.13 -12.95
C ILE A 471 -5.72 38.76 -12.70
N ARG A 472 -6.04 37.77 -13.55
CA ARG A 472 -5.44 36.43 -13.47
C ARG A 472 -3.93 36.50 -13.70
N GLU A 473 -3.49 37.18 -14.74
CA GLU A 473 -2.06 37.33 -15.07
C GLU A 473 -1.30 38.04 -13.96
N ALA A 474 -1.82 39.16 -13.43
CA ALA A 474 -1.21 39.87 -12.31
C ALA A 474 -1.04 39.00 -11.04
N ILE A 475 -1.98 38.07 -10.77
CA ILE A 475 -1.86 37.11 -9.66
C ILE A 475 -0.80 36.06 -9.98
N LEU A 476 -0.79 35.52 -11.20
CA LEU A 476 0.15 34.48 -11.62
C LEU A 476 1.60 34.99 -11.69
N ASP A 477 1.79 36.24 -12.10
CA ASP A 477 3.09 36.93 -12.15
C ASP A 477 3.55 37.45 -10.78
N GLY A 478 2.70 37.31 -9.74
CA GLY A 478 3.00 37.70 -8.36
C GLY A 478 2.99 39.21 -8.13
N GLU A 479 2.39 39.99 -9.05
CA GLU A 479 2.22 41.43 -8.91
C GLU A 479 1.20 41.78 -7.81
N ILE A 480 0.17 40.95 -7.68
CA ILE A 480 -0.85 41.06 -6.63
C ILE A 480 -1.10 39.70 -5.97
N PRO A 481 -1.45 39.65 -4.67
CA PRO A 481 -1.82 38.40 -3.99
C PRO A 481 -3.16 37.87 -4.51
N ASN A 482 -3.37 36.55 -4.38
CA ASN A 482 -4.66 35.89 -4.65
C ASN A 482 -5.68 36.16 -3.53
N GLU A 483 -5.99 37.43 -3.33
CA GLU A 483 -6.94 37.93 -2.33
C GLU A 483 -7.96 38.83 -3.02
N HIS A 484 -9.21 38.76 -2.55
CA HIS A 484 -10.32 39.49 -3.16
C HIS A 484 -10.06 41.00 -3.22
N ASP A 485 -9.71 41.62 -2.08
CA ASP A 485 -9.45 43.06 -2.01
C ASP A 485 -8.33 43.51 -2.97
N ALA A 486 -7.25 42.74 -3.08
CA ALA A 486 -6.13 43.07 -3.97
C ALA A 486 -6.50 42.92 -5.45
N ALA A 487 -7.27 41.89 -5.80
CA ALA A 487 -7.80 41.70 -7.15
C ALA A 487 -8.82 42.79 -7.51
N TYR A 488 -9.62 43.25 -6.55
CA TYR A 488 -10.57 44.34 -6.73
C TYR A 488 -9.85 45.69 -6.90
N ASP A 489 -8.83 45.98 -6.10
CA ASP A 489 -8.01 47.19 -6.25
C ASP A 489 -7.30 47.20 -7.62
N HIS A 490 -6.80 46.05 -8.06
CA HIS A 490 -6.20 45.89 -9.38
C HIS A 490 -7.23 46.09 -10.50
N LEU A 491 -8.43 45.51 -10.39
CA LEU A 491 -9.55 45.75 -11.30
C LEU A 491 -9.80 47.26 -11.46
N MET A 492 -9.84 47.99 -10.33
CA MET A 492 -10.07 49.44 -10.32
C MET A 492 -8.94 50.23 -10.97
N ALA A 493 -7.71 49.73 -10.95
CA ALA A 493 -6.56 50.33 -11.62
C ALA A 493 -6.58 50.12 -13.15
N ILE A 494 -7.03 48.95 -13.62
CA ILE A 494 -7.05 48.59 -15.05
C ILE A 494 -8.37 48.93 -15.77
N LYS A 495 -9.42 49.31 -15.03
CA LYS A 495 -10.79 49.45 -15.55
C LYS A 495 -10.91 50.33 -16.79
N ASP A 496 -10.22 51.46 -16.83
CA ASP A 496 -10.40 52.45 -17.90
C ASP A 496 -9.83 51.91 -19.21
N GLU A 497 -8.72 51.17 -19.13
CA GLU A 497 -8.09 50.51 -20.27
C GLU A 497 -8.88 49.28 -20.71
N ALA A 498 -9.38 48.45 -19.78
CA ALA A 498 -10.24 47.31 -20.12
C ALA A 498 -11.53 47.74 -20.83
N LEU A 499 -12.16 48.84 -20.38
CA LEU A 499 -13.34 49.45 -21.01
C LEU A 499 -13.00 50.01 -22.40
N ARG A 500 -11.87 50.72 -22.52
CA ARG A 500 -11.40 51.27 -23.79
C ARG A 500 -11.17 50.17 -24.82
N ARG A 501 -10.45 49.11 -24.45
CA ARG A 501 -10.18 47.96 -25.31
C ARG A 501 -11.46 47.21 -25.69
N GLY A 502 -12.39 47.03 -24.76
CA GLY A 502 -13.73 46.49 -25.05
C GLY A 502 -14.51 47.33 -26.07
N ALA A 503 -14.52 48.66 -25.91
CA ALA A 503 -15.20 49.56 -26.85
C ALA A 503 -14.55 49.57 -28.25
N LEU A 504 -13.23 49.36 -28.35
CA LEU A 504 -12.54 49.18 -29.63
C LEU A 504 -12.99 47.89 -30.33
N PHE A 505 -13.12 46.79 -29.57
CA PHE A 505 -13.61 45.53 -30.11
C PHE A 505 -15.06 45.65 -30.62
N GLU A 506 -15.95 46.24 -29.84
CA GLU A 506 -17.34 46.48 -30.27
C GLU A 506 -17.42 47.36 -31.52
N ALA A 507 -16.63 48.44 -31.55
CA ALA A 507 -16.58 49.32 -32.71
C ALA A 507 -16.04 48.62 -33.97
N MET A 508 -15.12 47.67 -33.82
CA MET A 508 -14.67 46.82 -34.93
C MET A 508 -15.75 45.81 -35.32
N GLN A 509 -16.38 45.15 -34.36
CA GLN A 509 -17.47 44.19 -34.60
C GLN A 509 -18.62 44.82 -35.40
N ASP A 510 -19.01 46.06 -35.08
CA ASP A 510 -20.06 46.80 -35.79
C ASP A 510 -19.67 47.18 -37.24
N ARG A 511 -18.37 47.20 -37.55
CA ARG A 511 -17.83 47.53 -38.88
C ARG A 511 -17.66 46.32 -39.80
N LEU A 512 -17.75 45.11 -39.25
CA LEU A 512 -17.59 43.87 -40.01
C LEU A 512 -18.90 43.47 -40.65
N ASP A 513 -18.86 43.10 -41.92
CA ASP A 513 -19.98 42.48 -42.63
C ASP A 513 -19.73 40.99 -42.88
N GLY A 514 -20.76 40.26 -43.31
CA GLY A 514 -20.85 38.79 -43.30
C GLY A 514 -19.52 38.02 -43.45
N PRO A 515 -18.74 38.19 -44.55
CA PRO A 515 -17.48 37.50 -44.78
C PRO A 515 -16.31 37.95 -43.88
N GLU A 516 -16.30 39.22 -43.45
CA GLU A 516 -15.21 39.79 -42.65
C GLU A 516 -15.24 39.30 -41.19
N ASN A 517 -16.35 38.73 -40.73
CA ASN A 517 -16.50 38.16 -39.38
C ASN A 517 -15.47 37.05 -39.07
N ARG A 518 -14.81 36.46 -40.08
CA ARG A 518 -13.72 35.51 -39.86
C ARG A 518 -12.49 36.13 -39.16
N ALA A 519 -12.28 37.45 -39.30
CA ALA A 519 -11.19 38.18 -38.66
C ALA A 519 -11.44 38.50 -37.18
N LEU A 520 -12.66 38.25 -36.66
CA LEU A 520 -13.06 38.62 -35.30
C LEU A 520 -12.17 37.97 -34.22
N GLY A 521 -11.69 36.76 -34.48
CA GLY A 521 -10.78 36.04 -33.58
C GLY A 521 -9.43 36.74 -33.43
N ALA A 522 -8.79 37.11 -34.55
CA ALA A 522 -7.51 37.81 -34.55
C ALA A 522 -7.62 39.23 -33.96
N ILE A 523 -8.72 39.94 -34.27
CA ILE A 523 -9.02 41.25 -33.67
C ILE A 523 -9.18 41.11 -32.15
N LYS A 524 -9.87 40.06 -31.68
CA LYS A 524 -10.02 39.79 -30.25
C LYS A 524 -8.66 39.55 -29.59
N GLU A 525 -7.79 38.75 -30.18
CA GLU A 525 -6.46 38.44 -29.66
C GLU A 525 -5.60 39.71 -29.50
N VAL A 526 -5.54 40.55 -30.54
CA VAL A 526 -4.81 41.83 -30.48
C VAL A 526 -5.37 42.77 -29.41
N VAL A 527 -6.69 42.86 -29.28
CA VAL A 527 -7.32 43.67 -28.24
C VAL A 527 -6.98 43.15 -26.84
N PHE A 528 -6.86 41.83 -26.64
CA PHE A 528 -6.55 41.27 -25.33
C PHE A 528 -5.06 41.45 -24.95
N GLU A 529 -4.15 41.25 -25.90
CA GLU A 529 -2.76 40.92 -25.57
C GLU A 529 -1.71 41.86 -26.20
N ASP A 530 -2.06 42.66 -27.22
CA ASP A 530 -1.06 43.46 -27.93
C ASP A 530 -0.67 44.73 -27.12
N PRO A 531 0.61 44.87 -26.69
CA PRO A 531 1.08 46.05 -25.98
C PRO A 531 1.31 47.26 -26.90
N ASP A 532 1.43 47.04 -28.21
CA ASP A 532 1.69 48.08 -29.21
C ASP A 532 0.38 48.70 -29.76
N LEU A 533 -0.79 48.24 -29.28
CA LEU A 533 -2.09 48.79 -29.63
C LEU A 533 -2.13 50.30 -29.27
N PRO A 534 -2.21 51.22 -30.25
CA PRO A 534 -2.09 52.65 -29.99
C PRO A 534 -3.13 53.18 -29.01
N ASP A 535 -2.80 54.16 -28.17
CA ASP A 535 -3.74 54.78 -27.21
C ASP A 535 -4.84 55.61 -27.89
N ASP A 536 -4.51 56.30 -28.98
CA ASP A 536 -5.46 57.09 -29.75
C ASP A 536 -6.48 56.20 -30.47
N ARG A 537 -7.76 56.56 -30.38
CA ARG A 537 -8.86 55.73 -30.89
C ARG A 537 -8.82 55.55 -32.41
N GLU A 538 -8.47 56.59 -33.17
CA GLU A 538 -8.41 56.49 -34.63
C GLU A 538 -7.21 55.64 -35.07
N ALA A 539 -6.07 55.84 -34.42
CA ALA A 539 -4.87 55.02 -34.65
C ALA A 539 -5.09 53.55 -34.29
N ALA A 540 -5.76 53.26 -33.17
CA ALA A 540 -6.08 51.90 -32.74
C ALA A 540 -7.02 51.19 -33.71
N LEU A 541 -8.07 51.88 -34.19
CA LEU A 541 -8.98 51.31 -35.18
C LEU A 541 -8.27 51.06 -36.51
N ALA A 542 -7.40 51.97 -36.95
CA ALA A 542 -6.58 51.76 -38.14
C ALA A 542 -5.62 50.56 -38.00
N TYR A 543 -5.07 50.36 -36.80
CA TYR A 543 -4.25 49.20 -36.47
C TYR A 543 -5.05 47.90 -36.55
N LEU A 544 -6.23 47.86 -35.93
CA LEU A 544 -7.12 46.68 -35.98
C LEU A 544 -7.67 46.41 -37.40
N ASP A 545 -7.91 47.46 -38.20
CA ASP A 545 -8.27 47.33 -39.62
C ASP A 545 -7.12 46.75 -40.45
N ALA A 546 -5.87 47.04 -40.11
CA ALA A 546 -4.70 46.43 -40.74
C ALA A 546 -4.60 44.93 -40.38
N VAL A 547 -4.76 44.57 -39.10
CA VAL A 547 -4.82 43.17 -38.63
C VAL A 547 -5.95 42.41 -39.33
N LYS A 548 -7.12 43.02 -39.45
CA LYS A 548 -8.24 42.48 -40.22
C LYS A 548 -7.82 42.18 -41.66
N THR A 549 -7.23 43.15 -42.35
CA THR A 549 -6.83 43.03 -43.75
C THR A 549 -5.78 41.93 -43.95
N GLU A 550 -4.80 41.85 -43.05
CA GLU A 550 -3.76 40.81 -43.06
C GLU A 550 -4.36 39.41 -42.88
N MET A 551 -5.28 39.22 -41.92
CA MET A 551 -5.95 37.93 -41.73
C MET A 551 -6.78 37.53 -42.95
N LEU A 552 -7.57 38.46 -43.50
CA LEU A 552 -8.42 38.17 -44.66
C LEU A 552 -7.60 37.84 -45.93
N THR A 553 -6.40 38.40 -46.07
CA THR A 553 -5.51 38.14 -47.21
C THR A 553 -4.74 36.82 -47.06
N ALA A 554 -4.30 36.47 -45.84
CA ALA A 554 -3.65 35.19 -45.55
C ALA A 554 -4.58 33.98 -45.82
N ASP A 555 -5.88 34.10 -45.52
CA ASP A 555 -6.87 33.07 -45.79
C ASP A 555 -7.17 32.91 -47.30
N ASP A 556 -7.18 34.00 -48.06
CA ASP A 556 -7.46 33.96 -49.49
C ASP A 556 -6.30 33.33 -50.28
N GLU A 557 -5.04 33.55 -49.86
CA GLU A 557 -3.87 32.87 -50.43
C GLU A 557 -3.89 31.35 -50.15
N GLY A 558 -4.32 30.92 -48.95
CA GLY A 558 -4.49 29.50 -48.60
C GLY A 558 -5.64 28.79 -49.32
N SER A 559 -6.62 29.53 -49.83
CA SER A 559 -7.75 29.00 -50.62
C SER A 559 -7.45 28.83 -52.12
N SER A 560 -6.37 29.44 -52.60
CA SER A 560 -5.97 29.43 -54.02
C SER A 560 -5.07 28.26 -54.42
N ASP A 561 -4.68 27.42 -53.46
CA ASP A 561 -3.74 26.30 -53.62
C ASP A 561 -4.39 24.93 -53.35
N ASN A 562 -5.65 24.74 -53.79
CA ASN A 562 -6.36 23.46 -53.73
C ASN A 562 -6.96 23.04 -55.08
#